data_AF-A0A1R4H566-F1
#
_entry.id   AF-A0A1R4H566-F1
#
_cell.length_a   1.000
_cell.length_b   1.000
_cell.length_c   1.000
_cell.angle_alpha   90.00
_cell.angle_beta   90.00
_cell.angle_gamma   90.00
#
_symmetry.space_group_name_H-M   'P 1'
#
loop_
_entity.id
_entity.type
_entity.pdbx_description
1 polymer ?
#
loop_
_entity_poly.entity_id
_entity_poly.type
_entity_poly.pdbx_seq_one_letter_code
_entity_poly.pdbx_strand_id
1 'polypeptide(L)' 'MATDKNVIRLSLAVSPELNARLEQLAASGCTTKTEILRKAIALYDVVAEAKTEKRRFGILDEDKHLLTEIVGI' A
#
# COMPACT_ATOMS: atom_id res chain seq x y z
N MET A 1 25.91 15.15 -7.90
CA MET A 1 25.45 13.87 -8.44
C MET A 1 25.61 12.82 -7.35
N ALA A 2 24.59 12.66 -6.50
CA ALA A 2 24.65 11.72 -5.38
C ALA A 2 24.15 10.35 -5.87
N THR A 3 25.01 9.35 -5.75
CA THR A 3 24.78 7.98 -6.18
C THR A 3 23.74 7.33 -5.25
N ASP A 4 22.60 6.90 -5.79
CA ASP A 4 21.60 6.01 -5.17
C ASP A 4 22.24 4.68 -4.72
N LYS A 5 23.02 4.71 -3.64
CA LYS A 5 23.94 3.62 -3.28
C LYS A 5 23.29 2.44 -2.57
N ASN A 6 21.96 2.38 -2.47
CA ASN A 6 21.26 1.30 -1.76
C ASN A 6 19.84 0.99 -2.28
N VAL A 7 19.57 1.25 -3.56
CA VAL A 7 18.27 0.88 -4.16
C VAL A 7 18.36 -0.52 -4.75
N ILE A 8 17.69 -1.49 -4.14
CA ILE A 8 17.52 -2.83 -4.70
C ILE A 8 16.45 -2.76 -5.80
N ARG A 9 16.80 -3.16 -7.02
CA ARG A 9 15.83 -3.34 -8.11
C ARG A 9 15.12 -4.67 -7.93
N LEU A 10 13.80 -4.61 -7.72
CA LEU A 10 12.93 -5.77 -7.67
C LEU A 10 12.28 -5.98 -9.04
N SER A 11 12.39 -7.17 -9.60
CA SER A 11 11.61 -7.60 -10.77
C SER A 11 10.47 -8.49 -10.28
N LEU A 12 9.23 -8.10 -10.56
CA LEU A 12 8.03 -8.81 -10.12
C LEU A 12 7.20 -9.25 -11.32
N ALA A 13 6.84 -10.53 -11.38
CA ALA A 13 5.83 -11.00 -12.31
C ALA A 13 4.45 -10.71 -11.73
N VAL A 14 3.62 -9.98 -12.47
CA VAL A 14 2.26 -9.62 -12.07
C VAL A 14 1.29 -9.97 -13.18
N SER A 15 0.03 -10.21 -12.84
CA SER A 15 -1.00 -10.45 -13.85
C SER A 15 -1.27 -9.16 -14.64
N PRO A 16 -1.76 -9.26 -15.89
CA PRO A 16 -2.13 -8.09 -16.70
C PRO A 16 -3.14 -7.18 -16.00
N GLU A 17 -4.12 -7.78 -15.31
CA GLU A 17 -5.17 -7.05 -14.59
C GLU A 17 -4.58 -6.25 -13.42
N LEU A 18 -3.62 -6.83 -12.68
CA LEU A 18 -2.95 -6.14 -11.60
C LEU A 18 -2.06 -5.01 -12.11
N ASN A 19 -1.31 -5.22 -13.20
CA ASN A 19 -0.52 -4.13 -13.80
C ASN A 19 -1.42 -2.98 -14.27
N ALA A 20 -2.54 -3.28 -14.93
CA ALA A 20 -3.50 -2.26 -15.35
C ALA A 20 -4.07 -1.49 -14.15
N ARG A 21 -4.38 -2.18 -13.04
CA ARG A 21 -4.84 -1.53 -11.81
C ARG A 21 -3.77 -0.62 -11.20
N LEU A 22 -2.51 -1.07 -11.17
CA LEU A 22 -1.38 -0.26 -10.70
C LEU A 22 -1.17 0.99 -11.57
N GLU A 23 -1.35 0.89 -12.89
CA GLU A 23 -1.29 2.04 -13.79
C GLU A 23 -2.42 3.04 -13.56
N GLN A 24 -3.66 2.56 -13.37
CA GLN A 24 -4.78 3.42 -13.02
C GLN A 24 -4.56 4.16 -11.71
N LEU A 25 -4.09 3.46 -10.67
CA LEU A 25 -3.76 4.07 -9.38
C LEU A 25 -2.66 5.12 -9.53
N ALA A 26 -1.61 4.81 -10.30
CA ALA A 26 -0.50 5.73 -10.57
C ALA A 26 -0.98 7.00 -11.28
N ALA A 27 -1.83 6.85 -12.29
CA ALA A 27 -2.43 7.97 -13.02
C ALA A 27 -3.31 8.84 -12.12
N SER A 28 -4.17 8.22 -11.31
CA SER A 28 -5.11 8.94 -10.44
C SER A 28 -4.42 9.72 -9.30
N GLY A 29 -3.31 9.20 -8.78
CA GLY A 29 -2.56 9.82 -7.69
C GLY A 29 -1.42 10.73 -8.14
N CYS A 30 -1.21 10.90 -9.46
CA CYS A 30 -0.01 11.52 -10.03
C CYS A 30 1.29 10.93 -9.45
N THR A 31 1.34 9.60 -9.24
CA THR A 31 2.51 8.90 -8.68
C THR A 31 3.04 7.86 -9.65
N THR A 32 4.14 7.18 -9.29
CA THR A 32 4.63 6.02 -10.04
C THR A 32 4.13 4.70 -9.44
N LYS A 33 4.16 3.62 -10.23
CA LYS A 33 3.85 2.26 -9.76
C LYS A 33 4.75 1.85 -8.58
N THR A 34 6.01 2.25 -8.60
CA THR A 34 6.98 2.00 -7.51
C THR A 34 6.55 2.67 -6.21
N GLU A 35 6.11 3.93 -6.27
CA GLU A 35 5.65 4.64 -5.06
C GLU A 35 4.37 4.02 -4.48
N ILE A 36 3.45 3.54 -5.34
CA ILE A 36 2.27 2.80 -4.88
C ILE A 36 2.66 1.52 -4.18
N LEU A 37 3.58 0.74 -4.75
CA LEU A 37 4.06 -0.49 -4.14
C LEU A 37 4.73 -0.22 -2.78
N ARG A 38 5.54 0.85 -2.66
CA ARG A 38 6.13 1.24 -1.38
C ARG A 38 5.08 1.58 -0.33
N LYS A 39 4.07 2.39 -0.70
CA LYS A 39 2.95 2.75 0.19
C LYS A 39 2.14 1.52 0.61
N ALA A 40 1.90 0.60 -0.32
CA ALA A 40 1.18 -0.64 -0.05
C ALA A 40 1.93 -1.52 0.95
N ILE A 41 3.26 -1.64 0.82
CA ILE A 41 4.08 -2.40 1.78
C ILE A 41 4.07 -1.72 3.16
N ALA A 42 4.20 -0.40 3.23
CA ALA A 42 4.13 0.32 4.50
C ALA A 42 2.77 0.15 5.18
N LEU A 43 1.68 0.19 4.41
CA LEU A 43 0.35 -0.08 4.93
C LEU A 43 0.21 -1.53 5.42
N TYR A 44 0.77 -2.50 4.66
CA TYR A 44 0.75 -3.90 5.04
C TYR A 44 1.50 -4.13 6.36
N ASP A 45 2.66 -3.51 6.56
CA ASP A 45 3.46 -3.62 7.78
C ASP A 45 2.69 -3.12 9.02
N VAL A 46 2.09 -1.94 8.91
CA VAL A 46 1.24 -1.34 9.95
C VAL A 46 0.04 -2.24 10.28
N VAL A 47 -0.59 -2.83 9.27
CA VAL A 47 -1.73 -3.74 9.47
C VAL A 47 -1.29 -5.08 10.08
N ALA A 48 -0.16 -5.62 9.65
CA ALA A 48 0.40 -6.84 10.19
C ALA A 48 0.76 -6.68 11.68
N GLU A 49 1.40 -5.56 12.05
CA GLU A 49 1.71 -5.23 13.44
C GLU A 49 0.45 -5.17 14.30
N ALA A 50 -0.58 -4.41 13.90
CA ALA A 50 -1.83 -4.35 14.66
C ALA A 50 -2.53 -5.72 14.78
N LYS A 51 -2.44 -6.57 13.73
CA LYS A 51 -2.98 -7.93 13.77
C LYS A 51 -2.28 -8.78 14.82
N THR A 52 -0.95 -8.65 14.97
CA THR A 52 -0.21 -9.32 16.05
C THR A 52 -0.64 -8.85 17.43
N GLU A 53 -1.00 -7.57 17.58
CA GLU A 53 -1.54 -6.99 18.81
C GLU A 53 -3.05 -7.26 19.02
N LYS A 54 -3.69 -8.06 18.16
CA LYS A 54 -5.16 -8.30 18.12
C LYS A 54 -5.99 -7.02 17.95
N ARG A 55 -5.39 -5.96 17.44
CA ARG A 55 -6.08 -4.70 17.10
C ARG A 55 -6.71 -4.81 15.70
N ARG A 56 -7.83 -4.13 15.52
CA ARG A 56 -8.61 -4.12 14.28
C ARG A 56 -8.31 -2.85 13.49
N PHE A 57 -8.23 -2.99 12.18
CA PHE A 57 -8.09 -1.87 11.26
C PHE A 57 -9.45 -1.46 10.70
N GLY A 58 -9.68 -0.16 10.57
CA GLY A 58 -10.92 0.34 10.01
C GLY A 58 -10.83 1.76 9.53
N ILE A 59 -11.80 2.12 8.69
CA ILE A 59 -11.99 3.47 8.18
C ILE A 59 -12.91 4.19 9.16
N LEU A 60 -12.45 5.35 9.64
CA LEU A 60 -13.19 6.22 10.53
C LEU A 60 -13.73 7.41 9.74
N ASP A 61 -14.87 7.96 10.15
CA ASP A 61 -15.35 9.27 9.66
C ASP A 61 -14.61 10.43 10.36
N GLU A 62 -14.96 11.67 10.01
CA GLU A 62 -14.41 12.88 10.62
C GLU A 62 -14.72 12.98 12.12
N ASP A 63 -15.81 12.37 12.57
CA ASP A 63 -16.25 12.29 13.97
C ASP A 63 -15.66 11.08 14.72
N LYS A 64 -14.74 10.34 14.08
CA LYS A 64 -14.09 9.12 14.60
C LYS A 64 -15.05 7.96 14.87
N HIS A 65 -16.19 7.91 14.20
CA HIS A 65 -17.02 6.72 14.16
C HIS A 65 -16.46 5.73 13.14
N LEU A 66 -16.41 4.45 13.53
CA LEU A 66 -15.96 3.38 12.67
C LEU A 66 -17.00 3.15 11.56
N LEU A 67 -16.69 3.55 10.33
CA LEU A 67 -17.54 3.33 9.17
C LEU A 67 -17.46 1.89 8.67
N THR A 68 -16.26 1.33 8.63
CA THR A 68 -16.03 -0.03 8.13
C THR A 68 -14.77 -0.62 8.73
N GLU A 69 -14.86 -1.87 9.18
CA GLU A 69 -13.70 -2.66 9.57
C GLU A 69 -13.10 -3.34 8.34
N ILE A 70 -11.79 -3.22 8.15
CA ILE A 70 -11.07 -3.92 7.08
C ILE A 70 -10.62 -5.28 7.63
N VAL A 71 -11.32 -6.33 7.22
CA VAL A 71 -11.03 -7.71 7.62
C VAL A 71 -10.31 -8.43 6.48
N GLY A 72 -9.11 -8.96 6.76
CA GLY A 72 -8.39 -9.84 5.82
C GLY A 72 -7.40 -9.15 4.88
N ILE A 73 -6.58 -8.24 5.42
CA ILE A 73 -5.27 -7.91 4.82
C ILE A 73 -4.27 -9.04 5.11
#